data_AF-A0A6N4UZU3-F1
#
_entry.id   AF-A0A6N4UZU3-F1
#
_cell.length_a   1.000
_cell.length_b   1.000
_cell.length_c   1.000
_cell.angle_alpha   90.00
_cell.angle_beta   90.00
_cell.angle_gamma   90.00
#
_symmetry.space_group_name_H-M   'P 1'
#
loop_
_entity.id
_entity.type
_entity.pdbx_description
1 polymer ?
#
loop_
_entity_poly.entity_id
_entity_poly.type
_entity_poly.pdbx_seq_one_letter_code
_entity_poly.pdbx_strand_id
1 'polypeptide(L)'
;MARPSRHGNPFRVVGLSVVGMSWPEVTEWDRAVVAMPDAEVLYTCAPDRCAAVAHAVALYRQLLRFRQSNWSPARFDSWLQPVRRRDLACYCALDQPCHADVLLEIAGGLS
;
A
#
# COMPACT_ATOMS: atom_id res chain seq x y z
N MET A 1 1.54 -13.60 -7.69
CA MET A 1 2.03 -12.23 -7.48
C MET A 1 1.24 -11.33 -8.41
N ALA A 2 0.51 -10.33 -7.89
CA ALA A 2 0.13 -9.22 -8.77
C ALA A 2 1.45 -8.63 -9.26
N ARG A 3 1.52 -8.28 -10.54
CA ARG A 3 2.62 -7.43 -11.01
C ARG A 3 2.72 -6.24 -10.04
N PRO A 4 3.93 -5.87 -9.60
CA PRO A 4 4.13 -4.62 -8.87
C PRO A 4 3.43 -3.51 -9.66
N SER A 5 2.40 -2.94 -9.08
CA SER A 5 1.71 -1.78 -9.63
C SER A 5 2.05 -0.60 -8.74
N ARG A 6 1.98 0.62 -9.30
CA ARG A 6 2.17 1.85 -8.51
C ARG A 6 1.16 2.00 -7.36
N HIS A 7 0.11 1.17 -7.34
CA HIS A 7 -0.96 1.11 -6.34
C HIS A 7 -0.83 -0.07 -5.38
N GLY A 8 0.12 -0.98 -5.57
CA GLY A 8 0.32 -2.12 -4.68
C GLY A 8 0.76 -1.69 -3.28
N ASN A 9 0.57 -2.55 -2.29
CA ASN A 9 1.10 -2.33 -0.95
C ASN A 9 2.65 -2.48 -0.96
N PRO A 10 3.42 -1.43 -0.65
CA PRO A 10 4.88 -1.50 -0.60
C PRO A 10 5.41 -2.18 0.67
N PHE A 11 4.56 -2.38 1.68
CA PHE A 11 4.91 -3.04 2.93
C PHE A 11 4.64 -4.54 2.80
N ARG A 12 5.69 -5.34 3.02
CA ARG A 12 5.69 -6.78 2.82
C ARG A 12 5.76 -7.52 4.15
N VAL A 13 5.03 -8.62 4.25
CA VAL A 13 5.16 -9.56 5.36
C VAL A 13 6.23 -10.60 5.01
N VAL A 14 7.30 -10.65 5.81
CA VAL A 14 8.37 -11.66 5.73
C VAL A 14 8.45 -12.37 7.08
N GLY A 15 8.03 -13.65 7.13
CA GLY A 15 7.80 -14.34 8.40
C GLY A 15 6.71 -13.64 9.21
N LEU A 16 7.08 -13.08 10.36
CA LEU A 16 6.23 -12.29 11.26
C LEU A 16 6.57 -10.79 11.23
N SER A 17 7.47 -10.38 10.35
CA SER A 17 7.95 -9.00 10.25
C SER A 17 7.29 -8.27 9.08
N VAL A 18 7.03 -6.97 9.27
CA VAL A 18 6.65 -6.07 8.19
C VAL A 18 7.86 -5.25 7.77
N VAL A 19 8.22 -5.36 6.50
CA VAL A 19 9.42 -4.74 5.93
C VAL A 19 9.06 -3.93 4.68
N GLY A 20 9.87 -2.94 4.32
CA GLY A 20 9.69 -2.14 3.10
C GLY A 20 10.83 -1.16 2.87
N MET A 21 10.65 -0.26 1.90
CA MET A 21 11.50 0.93 1.72
C MET A 21 11.51 1.79 2.99
N SER A 22 12.51 2.66 3.15
CA SER A 22 12.46 3.69 4.19
C SER A 22 11.27 4.63 3.99
N TRP A 23 10.80 5.29 5.06
CA TRP A 23 9.64 6.17 4.99
C TRP A 23 9.80 7.29 3.94
N PRO A 24 10.93 8.03 3.88
CA PRO A 24 11.13 9.05 2.86
C PRO A 24 11.04 8.50 1.43
N GLU A 25 11.62 7.33 1.18
CA GLU A 25 11.61 6.71 -0.15
C GLU A 25 10.21 6.24 -0.56
N VAL A 26 9.50 5.53 0.32
CA VAL A 26 8.15 5.05 0.01
C VAL A 26 7.17 6.19 -0.20
N THR A 27 7.34 7.32 0.49
CA THR A 27 6.47 8.49 0.30
C THR A 27 6.57 9.12 -1.08
N GLU A 28 7.74 9.07 -1.73
CA GLU A 28 7.95 9.60 -3.08
C GLU A 28 7.81 8.55 -4.19
N TRP A 29 7.77 7.27 -3.85
CA TRP A 29 7.71 6.18 -4.81
C TRP A 29 6.39 6.14 -5.61
N ASP A 30 6.43 6.36 -6.93
CA ASP A 30 5.25 6.33 -7.82
C ASP A 30 5.42 5.43 -9.07
N ARG A 31 6.51 4.64 -9.12
CA ARG A 31 6.92 3.92 -10.33
C ARG A 31 6.10 2.65 -10.58
N ALA A 32 5.48 2.56 -11.76
CA ALA A 32 4.51 1.52 -12.09
C ALA A 32 5.07 0.19 -12.63
N VAL A 33 6.37 0.10 -12.98
CA VAL A 33 6.92 -1.03 -13.77
C VAL A 33 8.25 -1.56 -13.24
N VAL A 34 8.87 -0.90 -12.25
CA VAL A 34 10.11 -1.41 -11.63
C VAL A 34 9.72 -2.38 -10.52
N ALA A 35 10.46 -3.48 -10.36
CA ALA A 35 10.36 -4.31 -9.18
C ALA A 35 10.38 -3.41 -7.93
N MET A 36 9.57 -3.75 -6.92
CA MET A 36 9.69 -3.05 -5.65
C MET A 36 11.15 -3.16 -5.22
N PRO A 37 11.81 -2.03 -4.89
CA PRO A 37 13.19 -2.08 -4.41
C PRO A 37 13.28 -2.99 -3.19
N ASP A 38 14.48 -3.48 -2.92
CA ASP A 38 14.70 -4.37 -1.79
C ASP A 38 14.21 -3.71 -0.49
N ALA A 39 13.67 -4.53 0.41
CA ALA A 39 13.15 -4.02 1.67
C ALA A 39 14.32 -3.67 2.58
N GLU A 40 14.58 -2.38 2.77
CA GLU A 40 15.71 -1.88 3.54
C GLU A 40 15.39 -1.66 5.03
N VAL A 41 14.10 -1.59 5.39
CA VAL A 41 13.65 -1.22 6.74
C VAL A 41 12.67 -2.23 7.33
N LEU A 42 12.91 -2.61 8.58
CA LEU A 42 11.95 -3.29 9.46
C LEU A 42 11.03 -2.24 10.10
N TYR A 43 9.74 -2.31 9.81
CA TYR A 43 8.74 -1.42 10.42
C TYR A 43 8.22 -1.96 11.75
N THR A 44 7.94 -3.27 11.80
CA THR A 44 7.46 -3.91 13.02
C THR A 44 7.63 -5.44 12.96
N CYS A 45 7.65 -6.07 14.13
CA CYS A 45 7.45 -7.50 14.30
C CYS A 45 6.09 -7.72 14.96
N ALA A 46 5.33 -8.68 14.45
CA ALA A 46 3.98 -8.98 14.93
C ALA A 46 3.95 -10.33 15.68
N PRO A 47 2.97 -10.54 16.59
CA PRO A 47 2.85 -11.81 17.33
C PRO A 47 2.44 -13.00 16.44
N ASP A 48 1.77 -12.72 15.31
CA ASP A 48 1.36 -13.72 14.33
C ASP A 48 1.24 -13.11 12.93
N ARG A 49 0.96 -13.96 11.94
CA ARG A 49 0.86 -13.56 10.53
C ARG A 49 -0.34 -12.64 10.26
N CYS A 50 -1.48 -12.85 10.95
CA CYS A 50 -2.67 -12.03 10.80
C CYS A 50 -2.37 -10.58 11.23
N ALA A 51 -1.75 -10.43 12.41
CA ALA A 51 -1.28 -9.14 12.91
C ALA A 51 -0.24 -8.50 11.98
N ALA A 52 0.69 -9.26 11.40
CA ALA A 52 1.65 -8.72 10.42
C ALA A 52 0.95 -8.18 9.16
N VAL A 53 -0.04 -8.90 8.63
CA VAL A 53 -0.85 -8.46 7.48
C VAL A 53 -1.63 -7.19 7.83
N ALA A 54 -2.27 -7.15 9.01
CA ALA A 54 -2.98 -5.97 9.48
C ALA A 54 -2.06 -4.75 9.60
N HIS A 55 -0.84 -4.92 10.12
CA HIS A 55 0.15 -3.85 10.18
C HIS A 55 0.59 -3.36 8.80
N ALA A 56 0.83 -4.28 7.85
CA ALA A 56 1.19 -3.91 6.48
C ALA A 56 0.08 -3.09 5.80
N VAL A 57 -1.19 -3.44 6.01
CA VAL A 57 -2.34 -2.67 5.49
C VAL A 57 -2.50 -1.33 6.21
N ALA A 58 -2.25 -1.28 7.52
CA ALA A 58 -2.28 -0.04 8.29
C ALA A 58 -1.21 0.96 7.82
N LEU A 59 0.02 0.50 7.58
CA LEU A 59 1.10 1.32 7.02
C LEU A 59 0.75 1.82 5.61
N TYR A 60 0.11 0.99 4.79
CA TYR A 60 -0.38 1.42 3.48
C TYR A 60 -1.42 2.54 3.58
N ARG A 61 -2.37 2.43 4.52
CA ARG A 61 -3.32 3.53 4.80
C ARG A 61 -2.61 4.81 5.22
N GLN A 62 -1.60 4.71 6.10
CA GLN A 62 -0.81 5.87 6.51
C GLN A 62 -0.07 6.51 5.34
N LEU A 63 0.54 5.69 4.47
CA LEU A 63 1.21 6.16 3.26
C LEU A 63 0.26 6.95 2.35
N LEU A 64 -0.93 6.40 2.07
CA LEU A 64 -1.88 7.07 1.19
C LEU A 64 -2.41 8.38 1.79
N ARG A 65 -2.64 8.42 3.11
CA ARG A 65 -2.99 9.67 3.83
C ARG A 65 -1.85 10.68 3.79
N PHE A 66 -0.60 10.23 3.95
CA PHE A 66 0.56 11.10 3.83
C PHE A 66 0.63 11.71 2.43
N ARG A 67 0.49 10.91 1.37
CA ARG A 67 0.48 11.39 -0.02
C ARG A 67 -0.65 12.36 -0.28
N GLN A 68 -1.87 12.06 0.21
CA GLN A 68 -3.02 12.95 0.07
C GLN A 68 -2.76 14.34 0.68
N SER A 69 -2.06 14.41 1.80
CA SER A 69 -1.75 15.67 2.49
C SER A 69 -0.51 16.39 1.97
N ASN A 70 0.49 15.68 1.44
CA ASN A 70 1.81 16.24 1.13
C ASN A 70 2.10 16.35 -0.36
N TRP A 71 1.44 15.58 -1.22
CA TRP A 71 1.54 15.78 -2.66
C TRP A 71 0.64 16.93 -3.11
N SER A 72 0.96 17.54 -4.26
CA SER A 72 0.04 18.50 -4.86
C SER A 72 -1.30 17.82 -5.20
N PRO A 73 -2.44 18.51 -5.07
CA PRO A 73 -3.75 17.93 -5.38
C PRO A 73 -3.82 17.31 -6.77
N ALA A 74 -3.23 17.96 -7.77
CA ALA A 74 -3.17 17.46 -9.15
C ALA A 74 -2.34 16.17 -9.29
N ARG A 75 -1.20 16.06 -8.58
CA ARG A 75 -0.37 14.84 -8.57
C ARG A 75 -1.14 13.68 -7.95
N PHE A 76 -1.77 13.91 -6.80
CA PHE A 76 -2.52 12.88 -6.08
C PHE A 76 -3.74 12.41 -6.89
N ASP A 77 -4.51 13.33 -7.48
CA ASP A 77 -5.67 12.98 -8.31
C ASP A 77 -5.24 12.16 -9.53
N SER A 78 -4.22 12.60 -10.26
CA SER A 78 -3.68 11.88 -11.42
C SER A 78 -3.19 10.47 -11.06
N TRP A 79 -2.53 10.31 -9.91
CA TRP A 79 -2.09 9.01 -9.42
C TRP A 79 -3.28 8.10 -9.07
N LEU A 80 -4.38 8.64 -8.52
CA LEU A 80 -5.55 7.90 -8.04
C LEU A 80 -6.59 7.60 -9.13
N GLN A 81 -6.69 8.43 -10.17
CA GLN A 81 -7.60 8.25 -11.32
C GLN A 81 -7.70 6.82 -11.87
N PRO A 82 -6.59 6.08 -12.08
CA PRO A 82 -6.62 4.75 -12.68
C PRO A 82 -7.29 3.67 -11.82
N VAL A 83 -7.57 3.94 -10.55
CA VAL A 83 -8.24 3.00 -9.63
C VAL A 83 -9.61 3.50 -9.15
N ARG A 84 -9.97 4.75 -9.43
CA ARG A 84 -11.32 5.25 -9.13
C ARG A 84 -12.38 4.48 -9.90
N ARG A 85 -13.44 4.08 -9.20
CA ARG A 85 -14.61 3.39 -9.78
C ARG A 85 -14.25 2.13 -10.56
N ARG A 86 -13.24 1.38 -10.11
CA ARG A 86 -12.84 0.10 -10.69
C ARG A 86 -12.95 -1.02 -9.67
N ASP A 87 -13.27 -2.21 -10.16
CA ASP A 87 -13.10 -3.45 -9.39
C ASP A 87 -11.61 -3.79 -9.33
N LEU A 88 -11.03 -3.65 -8.14
CA LEU A 88 -9.60 -3.91 -7.92
C LEU A 88 -9.38 -5.38 -7.57
N ALA A 89 -8.36 -5.99 -8.17
CA ALA A 89 -7.90 -7.32 -7.80
C ALA A 89 -6.62 -7.24 -6.97
N CYS A 90 -6.63 -7.85 -5.77
CA CYS A 90 -5.47 -8.05 -4.91
C CYS A 90 -5.16 -9.55 -4.75
N TYR A 91 -3.94 -9.88 -4.31
CA TYR A 91 -3.56 -11.24 -3.90
C TYR A 91 -3.57 -11.40 -2.36
N CYS A 92 -4.22 -10.47 -1.65
CA CYS A 92 -4.47 -10.63 -0.22
C CYS A 92 -5.44 -11.79 -0.02
N ALA A 93 -5.33 -12.47 1.12
CA ALA A 93 -6.31 -13.48 1.51
C ALA A 93 -7.68 -12.81 1.77
N LEU A 94 -8.76 -13.47 1.37
CA LEU A 94 -10.12 -12.91 1.40
C LEU A 94 -10.68 -12.71 2.82
N ASP A 95 -10.12 -13.42 3.80
CA ASP A 95 -10.47 -13.37 5.23
C ASP A 95 -9.51 -12.49 6.05
N GLN A 96 -8.67 -11.71 5.38
CA GLN A 96 -7.67 -10.83 5.97
C GLN A 96 -7.86 -9.40 5.46
N PRO A 97 -7.36 -8.37 6.17
CA PRO A 97 -7.36 -7.01 5.65
C PRO A 97 -6.72 -6.94 4.25
N CYS A 98 -7.40 -6.34 3.25
CA CYS A 98 -6.81 -6.10 1.92
C CYS A 98 -6.46 -4.61 1.75
N HIS A 99 -5.35 -4.37 1.04
CA HIS A 99 -4.92 -3.02 0.67
C HIS A 99 -5.83 -2.36 -0.39
N ALA A 100 -6.53 -3.17 -1.20
CA ALA A 100 -7.51 -2.67 -2.17
C ALA A 100 -8.67 -1.96 -1.47
N ASP A 101 -9.12 -2.46 -0.32
CA ASP A 101 -10.18 -1.82 0.48
C ASP A 101 -9.76 -0.41 0.91
N VAL A 102 -8.52 -0.25 1.38
CA VAL A 102 -7.93 1.06 1.73
C VAL A 102 -7.88 1.98 0.51
N LEU A 103 -7.48 1.44 -0.65
CA LEU A 103 -7.39 2.23 -1.87
C LEU A 103 -8.78 2.68 -2.37
N LEU A 104 -9.79 1.81 -2.25
CA LEU A 104 -11.18 2.12 -2.58
C LEU A 104 -11.78 3.15 -1.60
N GLU A 105 -11.51 3.03 -0.29
CA GLU A 105 -11.88 4.02 0.74
C GLU A 105 -11.38 5.42 0.33
N ILE A 106 -10.10 5.53 0.01
CA ILE A 106 -9.46 6.82 -0.35
C ILE A 106 -9.89 7.31 -1.74
N ALA A 107 -10.24 6.41 -2.64
CA ALA A 107 -10.82 6.74 -3.95
C ALA A 107 -12.26 7.25 -3.88
N GLY A 108 -12.92 7.19 -2.71
CA GLY A 108 -14.33 7.55 -2.54
C GLY A 108 -15.29 6.45 -3.02
N GLY A 109 -14.83 5.20 -3.06
CA GLY A 109 -15.57 4.02 -3.53
C GLY A 109 -16.19 3.14 -2.44
N LEU A 110 -16.04 3.50 -1.17
CA LEU A 110 -16.73 2.86 -0.04
C LEU A 110 -17.55 3.94 0.68
N SER A 111 -18.86 3.93 0.44
CA SER A 111 -19.86 4.77 1.12
C SER A 111 -20.92 3.88 1.75
#